data_AF-A0A5B9DAY8-F1
#
_entry.id   AF-A0A5B9DAY8-F1
#
_cell.length_a   1.000
_cell.length_b   1.000
_cell.length_c   1.000
_cell.angle_alpha   90.00
_cell.angle_beta   90.00
_cell.angle_gamma   90.00
#
_symmetry.space_group_name_H-M   'P 1'
#
loop_
_entity.id
_entity.type
_entity.pdbx_description
1 polymer ?
#
loop_
_entity_poly.entity_id
_entity_poly.type
_entity_poly.pdbx_seq_one_letter_code
_entity_poly.pdbx_strand_id
1 'polypeptide(L)'
;MMENKENKKSNLNSNNIKKEDKDIPLDITEDQFYVALGHEIRRKILKIIGDNGISSFSHFKKQIQSSTGTIYHHLEVMKELIIQDKKKKYHLTNLGEHAYQILSNNIESIEIVAKQDEKTEFNKENRLYDYFLLKKLFDYFSSNTNKTFLISFGILLLIGVLSGINNLQIFLFFIRQAQVGEPLYYYFIMDAITIFISYFILITTTEILSYFIFNNHNNWKKFLNILSIPYIPILIYLGIYAISNLVFPTINPLFFDILLLLFQVWSMILLAKAISIVKLVKFERGLLLAILIDYGTFMIMLIMNNPYR
;
A
#
# COMPACT_ATOMS: atom_id res chain seq x y z
N MET A 1 -73.68 27.28 2.86
CA MET A 1 -73.07 27.81 4.11
C MET A 1 -71.70 27.17 4.24
N MET A 2 -70.54 27.77 4.05
CA MET A 2 -70.01 29.06 3.57
C MET A 2 -68.64 28.63 2.97
N GLU A 3 -68.34 28.85 1.70
CA GLU A 3 -67.84 30.07 1.09
C GLU A 3 -66.37 30.42 1.42
N ASN A 4 -65.58 30.45 0.35
CA ASN A 4 -64.42 31.30 0.04
C ASN A 4 -63.27 31.49 1.05
N LYS A 5 -62.07 31.11 0.58
CA LYS A 5 -61.00 32.10 0.38
C LYS A 5 -60.25 31.84 -0.93
N GLU A 6 -60.44 32.79 -1.83
CA GLU A 6 -59.81 32.96 -3.13
C GLU A 6 -58.32 33.34 -3.05
N ASN A 7 -57.61 32.89 -4.10
CA ASN A 7 -56.66 33.63 -4.94
C ASN A 7 -55.78 34.73 -4.33
N LYS A 8 -54.47 34.54 -4.47
CA LYS A 8 -53.60 35.60 -5.01
C LYS A 8 -52.60 35.04 -6.02
N LYS A 9 -52.87 35.37 -7.29
CA LYS A 9 -52.00 35.24 -8.46
C LYS A 9 -50.75 36.11 -8.34
N SER A 10 -49.62 35.62 -8.85
CA SER A 10 -48.72 36.32 -9.80
C SER A 10 -47.53 35.40 -10.10
N ASN A 11 -47.53 34.63 -11.18
CA ASN A 11 -46.94 35.01 -12.47
C ASN A 11 -45.79 36.03 -12.33
N LEU A 12 -44.54 35.57 -12.47
CA LEU A 12 -43.53 36.24 -13.30
C LEU A 12 -42.32 35.32 -13.58
N ASN A 13 -41.91 35.31 -14.84
CA ASN A 13 -40.59 34.97 -15.38
C ASN A 13 -40.21 33.51 -15.64
N SER A 14 -40.96 32.92 -16.58
CA SER A 14 -40.33 32.28 -17.75
C SER A 14 -39.66 33.36 -18.62
N ASN A 15 -38.32 33.50 -18.54
CA ASN A 15 -37.40 34.01 -19.56
C ASN A 15 -36.10 34.48 -18.89
N ASN A 16 -35.01 33.73 -19.10
CA ASN A 16 -33.62 34.21 -19.26
C ASN A 16 -32.60 33.20 -18.74
N ILE A 17 -32.37 32.10 -19.47
CA ILE A 17 -31.01 31.56 -19.64
C ILE A 17 -30.92 31.07 -21.10
N LYS A 18 -30.61 32.00 -22.01
CA LYS A 18 -30.01 31.71 -23.31
C LYS A 18 -28.65 32.38 -23.32
N LYS A 19 -27.66 31.67 -23.88
CA LYS A 19 -26.24 32.03 -24.12
C LYS A 19 -25.35 31.69 -22.92
N GLU A 20 -24.30 30.87 -23.03
CA GLU A 20 -23.42 30.60 -24.17
C GLU A 20 -23.19 29.09 -24.35
N ASP A 21 -23.74 28.53 -25.42
CA ASP A 21 -23.27 27.28 -26.01
C ASP A 21 -22.02 27.66 -26.82
N LYS A 22 -20.83 27.45 -26.26
CA LYS A 22 -19.56 27.56 -26.99
C LYS A 22 -19.20 26.17 -27.47
N ASP A 23 -19.59 25.91 -28.72
CA ASP A 23 -19.03 24.95 -29.66
C ASP A 23 -18.10 23.90 -29.05
N ILE A 24 -18.70 22.87 -28.43
CA ILE A 24 -18.02 21.57 -28.32
C ILE A 24 -18.05 21.02 -29.75
N PRO A 25 -16.90 20.78 -30.41
CA PRO A 25 -16.91 20.18 -31.73
C PRO A 25 -17.66 18.85 -31.65
N LEU A 26 -18.81 18.79 -32.34
CA LEU A 26 -19.55 17.56 -32.55
C LEU A 26 -18.65 16.57 -33.28
N ASP A 27 -18.64 15.34 -32.78
CA ASP A 27 -18.01 14.12 -33.34
C ASP A 27 -16.60 13.76 -32.82
N ILE A 28 -16.41 13.79 -31.49
CA ILE A 28 -15.44 12.90 -30.85
C ILE A 28 -16.21 11.66 -30.42
N THR A 29 -15.89 10.51 -30.99
CA THR A 29 -16.54 9.25 -30.61
C THR A 29 -16.07 8.83 -29.22
N GLU A 30 -16.96 8.20 -28.45
CA GLU A 30 -16.63 7.62 -27.14
C GLU A 30 -15.38 6.72 -27.22
N ASP A 31 -15.20 6.04 -28.36
CA ASP A 31 -14.02 5.22 -28.66
C ASP A 31 -12.72 6.04 -28.69
N GLN A 32 -12.69 7.21 -29.31
CA GLN A 32 -11.49 8.07 -29.37
C GLN A 32 -11.10 8.57 -27.98
N PHE A 33 -12.10 8.89 -27.15
CA PHE A 33 -11.90 9.28 -25.76
C PHE A 33 -11.23 8.16 -24.94
N TYR A 34 -11.74 6.93 -25.02
CA TYR A 34 -11.14 5.79 -24.31
C TYR A 34 -9.79 5.37 -24.89
N VAL A 35 -9.62 5.44 -26.22
CA VAL A 35 -8.31 5.20 -26.86
C VAL A 35 -7.28 6.20 -26.35
N ALA A 36 -7.62 7.49 -26.24
CA ALA A 36 -6.71 8.50 -25.72
C ALA A 36 -6.31 8.23 -24.24
N LEU A 37 -7.20 7.64 -23.43
CA LEU A 37 -6.91 7.30 -22.03
C LEU A 37 -6.27 5.92 -21.81
N GLY A 38 -6.31 5.03 -22.82
CA GLY A 38 -5.89 3.64 -22.68
C GLY A 38 -4.42 3.39 -22.32
N HIS A 39 -3.52 4.37 -22.54
CA HIS A 39 -2.08 4.20 -22.31
C HIS A 39 -1.56 4.99 -21.10
N GLU A 40 -0.67 4.39 -20.32
CA GLU A 40 -0.16 4.99 -19.09
C GLU A 40 0.59 6.31 -19.31
N ILE A 41 1.38 6.43 -20.39
CA ILE A 41 2.06 7.67 -20.76
C ILE A 41 1.06 8.80 -21.04
N ARG A 42 -0.06 8.51 -21.73
CA ARG A 42 -1.09 9.53 -22.02
C ARG A 42 -1.77 10.03 -20.74
N ARG A 43 -2.09 9.12 -19.82
CA ARG A 43 -2.61 9.48 -18.49
C ARG A 43 -1.62 10.32 -17.68
N LYS A 44 -0.33 9.97 -17.70
CA LYS A 44 0.74 10.75 -17.05
C LYS A 44 0.87 12.15 -17.65
N ILE A 45 0.84 12.29 -18.98
CA ILE A 45 0.84 13.61 -19.66
C ILE A 45 -0.34 14.45 -19.19
N LEU A 46 -1.56 13.87 -19.21
CA LEU A 46 -2.78 14.57 -18.81
C LEU A 46 -2.71 15.07 -17.37
N LYS A 47 -2.19 14.23 -16.45
CA LYS A 47 -1.99 14.57 -15.04
C LYS A 47 -0.95 15.68 -14.84
N ILE A 48 0.18 15.62 -15.55
CA ILE A 48 1.21 16.66 -15.48
C ILE A 48 0.67 18.02 -15.92
N ILE A 49 -0.16 18.06 -16.97
CA ILE A 49 -0.78 19.31 -17.40
C ILE A 49 -1.84 19.75 -16.38
N GLY A 50 -2.73 18.86 -15.94
CA GLY A 50 -3.79 19.16 -14.98
C GLY A 50 -3.30 19.66 -13.63
N ASP A 51 -2.23 19.07 -13.07
CA ASP A 51 -1.65 19.46 -11.79
C ASP A 51 -0.95 20.84 -11.86
N ASN A 52 -0.32 21.16 -12.99
CA ASN A 52 0.48 22.38 -13.16
C ASN A 52 -0.27 23.50 -13.93
N GLY A 53 -1.49 23.22 -14.40
CA GLY A 53 -2.23 24.02 -15.40
C GLY A 53 -1.63 23.95 -16.81
N ILE A 54 -0.31 24.08 -16.94
CA ILE A 54 0.42 24.11 -18.21
C ILE A 54 1.73 23.32 -18.14
N SER A 55 2.17 22.76 -19.28
CA SER A 55 3.45 22.05 -19.33
C SER A 55 4.18 22.17 -20.66
N SER A 56 5.49 21.89 -20.71
CA SER A 56 6.28 21.84 -21.95
C SER A 56 6.76 20.43 -22.28
N PHE A 57 7.10 20.21 -23.56
CA PHE A 57 7.72 18.97 -24.00
C PHE A 57 8.97 18.58 -23.18
N SER A 58 9.82 19.56 -22.86
CA SER A 58 11.00 19.33 -22.00
C SER A 58 10.63 18.82 -20.61
N HIS A 59 9.48 19.24 -20.09
CA HIS A 59 8.99 18.80 -18.80
C HIS A 59 8.48 17.36 -18.87
N PHE A 60 7.73 17.02 -19.94
CA PHE A 60 7.33 15.63 -20.20
C PHE A 60 8.54 14.73 -20.35
N LYS A 61 9.56 15.11 -21.12
CA LYS A 61 10.78 14.30 -21.29
C LYS A 61 11.53 14.06 -19.99
N LYS A 62 11.50 15.03 -19.07
CA LYS A 62 12.12 14.91 -17.75
C LYS A 62 11.36 13.95 -16.84
N GLN A 63 10.03 13.97 -16.88
CA GLN A 63 9.19 13.16 -15.99
C GLN A 63 8.83 11.78 -16.54
N ILE A 64 8.67 11.69 -17.85
CA ILE A 64 8.25 10.49 -18.58
C ILE A 64 9.50 9.94 -19.26
N GLN A 65 10.11 8.91 -18.65
CA GLN A 65 11.32 8.24 -19.11
C GLN A 65 11.08 7.47 -20.42
N SER A 66 10.77 8.18 -21.50
CA SER A 66 10.43 7.63 -22.81
C SER A 66 11.13 8.42 -23.93
N SER A 67 11.25 7.79 -25.09
CA SER A 67 11.94 8.41 -26.22
C SER A 67 11.20 9.66 -26.72
N THR A 68 11.94 10.60 -27.32
CA THR A 68 11.38 11.83 -27.90
C THR A 68 10.22 11.50 -28.88
N GLY A 69 10.43 10.52 -29.77
CA GLY A 69 9.43 10.12 -30.76
C GLY A 69 8.18 9.48 -30.13
N THR A 70 8.36 8.69 -29.07
CA THR A 70 7.24 8.08 -28.33
C THR A 70 6.34 9.15 -27.69
N ILE A 71 6.93 10.18 -27.09
CA ILE A 71 6.14 11.29 -26.50
C ILE A 71 5.37 12.04 -27.59
N TYR A 72 6.00 12.34 -28.73
CA TYR A 72 5.29 13.00 -29.84
C TYR A 72 4.11 12.17 -30.35
N HIS A 73 4.29 10.87 -30.53
CA HIS A 73 3.20 9.98 -30.92
C HIS A 73 2.03 10.00 -29.92
N HIS A 74 2.33 9.99 -28.62
CA HIS A 74 1.28 10.10 -27.60
C HIS A 74 0.57 11.45 -27.61
N LEU A 75 1.30 12.55 -27.79
CA LEU A 75 0.72 13.89 -27.88
C LEU A 75 -0.20 14.03 -29.11
N GLU A 76 0.18 13.42 -30.23
CA GLU A 76 -0.64 13.39 -31.45
C GLU A 76 -1.95 12.62 -31.25
N VAL A 77 -1.89 11.46 -30.60
CA VAL A 77 -3.09 10.68 -30.23
C VAL A 77 -3.99 11.45 -29.24
N MET A 78 -3.43 12.36 -28.43
CA MET A 78 -4.16 13.14 -27.44
C MET A 78 -4.66 14.50 -27.96
N LYS A 79 -4.52 14.81 -29.25
CA LYS A 79 -4.80 16.14 -29.83
C LYS A 79 -6.17 16.76 -29.51
N GLU A 80 -7.15 15.94 -29.14
CA GLU A 80 -8.49 16.39 -28.74
C GLU A 80 -8.59 16.72 -27.24
N LEU A 81 -7.72 16.15 -26.41
CA LEU A 81 -7.63 16.37 -24.96
C LEU A 81 -6.65 17.49 -24.60
N ILE A 82 -5.68 17.76 -25.47
CA ILE A 82 -4.63 18.75 -25.22
C ILE A 82 -4.49 19.70 -26.40
N ILE A 83 -4.21 20.97 -26.11
CA ILE A 83 -3.92 21.99 -27.11
C ILE A 83 -2.54 22.58 -26.88
N GLN A 84 -1.81 22.85 -27.96
CA GLN A 84 -0.52 23.51 -27.90
C GLN A 84 -0.68 25.00 -28.24
N ASP A 85 -0.14 25.86 -27.38
CA ASP A 85 -0.14 27.31 -27.60
C ASP A 85 1.03 27.78 -28.50
N LYS A 86 1.01 29.08 -28.83
CA LYS A 86 2.07 29.74 -29.62
C LYS A 86 3.46 29.68 -28.97
N LYS A 87 3.54 29.42 -27.66
CA LYS A 87 4.79 29.27 -26.89
C LYS A 87 5.24 27.81 -26.76
N LYS A 88 4.62 26.89 -27.51
CA LYS A 88 4.88 25.44 -27.45
C LYS A 88 4.62 24.82 -26.07
N LYS A 89 3.72 25.43 -25.29
CA LYS A 89 3.20 24.87 -24.04
C LYS A 89 1.88 24.17 -24.30
N TYR A 90 1.65 23.09 -23.57
CA TYR A 90 0.45 22.27 -23.66
C TYR A 90 -0.49 22.62 -22.52
N HIS A 91 -1.77 22.74 -22.88
CA HIS A 91 -2.91 23.05 -22.02
C HIS A 91 -3.97 21.96 -22.21
N LEU A 92 -4.81 21.72 -21.20
CA LEU A 92 -5.97 20.86 -21.36
C LEU A 92 -7.05 21.58 -22.17
N THR A 93 -7.76 20.85 -23.02
CA THR A 93 -9.05 21.30 -23.57
C THR A 93 -10.15 21.08 -22.53
N ASN A 94 -11.37 21.57 -22.75
CA ASN A 94 -12.51 21.24 -21.88
C ASN A 94 -12.71 19.71 -21.74
N LEU A 95 -12.52 18.97 -22.83
CA LEU A 95 -12.58 17.50 -22.82
C LEU A 95 -11.38 16.90 -22.06
N GLY A 96 -10.19 17.50 -22.19
CA GLY A 96 -9.02 17.16 -21.41
C GLY A 96 -9.18 17.40 -19.92
N GLU A 97 -9.85 18.48 -19.51
CA GLU A 97 -10.19 18.77 -18.12
C GLU A 97 -11.18 17.74 -17.58
N HIS A 98 -12.20 17.39 -18.35
CA HIS A 98 -13.14 16.32 -17.98
C HIS A 98 -12.43 14.97 -17.85
N ALA A 99 -11.56 14.61 -18.80
CA ALA A 99 -10.73 13.41 -18.73
C ALA A 99 -9.78 13.43 -17.51
N TYR A 100 -9.20 14.58 -17.19
CA TYR A 100 -8.34 14.75 -16.02
C TYR A 100 -9.12 14.60 -14.72
N GLN A 101 -10.31 15.18 -14.61
CA GLN A 101 -11.21 15.00 -13.47
C GLN A 101 -11.63 13.54 -13.32
N ILE A 102 -11.99 12.87 -14.41
CA ILE A 102 -12.26 11.43 -14.42
C ILE A 102 -11.05 10.65 -13.92
N LEU A 103 -9.83 10.94 -14.38
CA LEU A 103 -8.64 10.22 -13.92
C LEU A 103 -8.30 10.52 -12.47
N SER A 104 -8.39 11.76 -12.03
CA SER A 104 -8.05 12.15 -10.65
C SER A 104 -9.08 11.60 -9.66
N ASN A 105 -10.37 11.74 -9.98
CA ASN A 105 -11.45 11.18 -9.15
C ASN A 105 -11.51 9.65 -9.25
N ASN A 106 -11.17 9.05 -10.40
CA ASN A 106 -11.16 7.59 -10.53
C ASN A 106 -9.88 6.92 -10.08
N ILE A 107 -8.73 7.57 -9.98
CA ILE A 107 -7.57 6.96 -9.32
C ILE A 107 -7.83 6.88 -7.81
N GLU A 108 -8.45 7.92 -7.23
CA GLU A 108 -8.96 7.85 -5.87
C GLU A 108 -10.08 6.80 -5.77
N SER A 109 -11.01 6.76 -6.73
CA SER A 109 -12.07 5.74 -6.74
C SER A 109 -11.55 4.34 -7.01
N ILE A 110 -10.46 4.11 -7.75
CA ILE A 110 -9.84 2.80 -8.00
C ILE A 110 -8.97 2.39 -6.81
N GLU A 111 -8.29 3.32 -6.12
CA GLU A 111 -7.71 3.01 -4.80
C GLU A 111 -8.81 2.65 -3.79
N ILE A 112 -9.96 3.33 -3.84
CA ILE A 112 -11.12 3.05 -3.00
C ILE A 112 -11.84 1.77 -3.43
N VAL A 113 -11.93 1.48 -4.74
CA VAL A 113 -12.60 0.32 -5.33
C VAL A 113 -11.73 -0.91 -5.20
N ALA A 114 -10.40 -0.84 -5.37
CA ALA A 114 -9.50 -1.92 -4.99
C ALA A 114 -9.57 -2.20 -3.48
N LYS A 115 -9.69 -1.15 -2.64
CA LYS A 115 -9.99 -1.29 -1.20
C LYS A 115 -11.41 -1.81 -0.95
N GLN A 116 -12.37 -1.63 -1.87
CA GLN A 116 -13.75 -2.10 -1.75
C GLN A 116 -13.92 -3.51 -2.30
N ASP A 117 -13.20 -3.93 -3.33
CA ASP A 117 -13.15 -5.28 -3.89
C ASP A 117 -12.50 -6.23 -2.89
N GLU A 118 -11.45 -5.79 -2.18
CA GLU A 118 -10.97 -6.47 -0.97
C GLU A 118 -11.98 -6.42 0.21
N LYS A 119 -12.95 -5.51 0.23
CA LYS A 119 -14.02 -5.49 1.25
C LYS A 119 -15.22 -6.34 0.86
N THR A 120 -15.52 -6.52 -0.43
CA THR A 120 -16.70 -7.23 -0.93
C THR A 120 -16.44 -8.74 -1.06
N GLU A 121 -15.23 -9.19 -1.44
CA GLU A 121 -14.87 -10.62 -1.40
C GLU A 121 -14.81 -11.18 0.04
N PHE A 122 -14.60 -10.31 1.04
CA PHE A 122 -14.49 -10.70 2.46
C PHE A 122 -15.72 -10.37 3.33
N ASN A 123 -16.82 -9.90 2.72
CA ASN A 123 -18.03 -9.47 3.43
C ASN A 123 -18.96 -10.64 3.82
N LYS A 124 -18.39 -11.78 4.23
CA LYS A 124 -19.11 -12.82 4.96
C LYS A 124 -18.78 -12.69 6.44
N GLU A 125 -19.46 -11.73 7.07
CA GLU A 125 -19.72 -11.43 8.50
C GLU A 125 -18.98 -12.18 9.66
N ASN A 126 -17.76 -12.64 9.48
CA ASN A 126 -17.00 -13.32 10.53
C ASN A 126 -16.13 -12.31 11.27
N ARG A 127 -16.68 -11.68 12.31
CA ARG A 127 -15.96 -10.73 13.19
C ARG A 127 -14.62 -11.29 13.70
N LEU A 128 -14.52 -12.60 13.93
CA LEU A 128 -13.29 -13.27 14.36
C LEU A 128 -12.17 -13.20 13.31
N TYR A 129 -12.52 -13.27 12.03
CA TYR A 129 -11.56 -13.14 10.93
C TYR A 129 -10.97 -11.73 10.86
N ASP A 130 -11.80 -10.71 11.06
CA ASP A 130 -11.35 -9.31 11.07
C ASP A 130 -10.37 -9.00 12.22
N TYR A 131 -10.55 -9.63 13.38
CA TYR A 131 -9.59 -9.55 14.49
C TYR A 131 -8.31 -10.33 14.20
N PHE A 132 -8.43 -11.55 13.67
CA PHE A 132 -7.28 -12.39 13.31
C PHE A 132 -6.39 -11.72 12.25
N LEU A 133 -6.96 -11.00 11.29
CA LEU A 133 -6.18 -10.22 10.32
C LEU A 133 -5.75 -8.84 10.81
N LEU A 134 -6.08 -8.44 12.03
CA LEU A 134 -5.85 -7.09 12.55
C LEU A 134 -6.33 -6.00 11.59
N LYS A 135 -7.48 -6.20 10.93
CA LYS A 135 -7.98 -5.35 9.84
C LYS A 135 -8.03 -3.87 10.21
N LYS A 136 -8.51 -3.55 11.43
CA LYS A 136 -8.55 -2.18 11.95
C LYS A 136 -7.16 -1.54 12.03
N LEU A 137 -6.14 -2.32 12.36
CA LEU A 137 -4.77 -1.84 12.47
C LEU A 137 -4.20 -1.56 11.08
N PHE A 138 -4.42 -2.46 10.12
CA PHE A 138 -4.07 -2.24 8.72
C PHE A 138 -4.75 -1.01 8.13
N ASP A 139 -6.06 -0.85 8.36
CA ASP A 139 -6.82 0.33 7.90
C ASP A 139 -6.23 1.63 8.47
N TYR A 140 -5.91 1.63 9.78
CA TYR A 140 -5.31 2.79 10.45
C TYR A 140 -3.91 3.14 9.94
N PHE A 141 -3.05 2.13 9.75
CA PHE A 141 -1.70 2.32 9.22
C PHE A 141 -1.71 2.77 7.76
N SER A 142 -2.66 2.26 6.98
CA SER A 142 -2.79 2.63 5.58
C SER A 142 -3.36 4.04 5.39
N SER A 143 -4.20 4.55 6.30
CA SER A 143 -4.76 5.90 6.20
C SER A 143 -3.83 6.99 6.75
N ASN A 144 -2.97 6.68 7.72
CA ASN A 144 -2.17 7.67 8.46
C ASN A 144 -0.66 7.42 8.42
N THR A 145 -0.11 7.17 7.22
CA THR A 145 1.30 6.79 6.99
C THR A 145 2.32 7.61 7.82
N ASN A 146 2.21 8.94 7.90
CA ASN A 146 3.20 9.73 8.64
C ASN A 146 3.15 9.56 10.16
N LYS A 147 1.96 9.32 10.74
CA LYS A 147 1.78 9.18 12.20
C LYS A 147 2.12 7.77 12.69
N THR A 148 1.96 6.76 11.84
CA THR A 148 2.17 5.36 12.19
C THR A 148 3.64 4.93 12.18
N PHE A 149 4.54 5.78 11.67
CA PHE A 149 5.98 5.54 11.72
C PHE A 149 6.48 5.35 13.16
N LEU A 150 6.05 6.22 14.07
CA LEU A 150 6.46 6.16 15.47
C LEU A 150 5.94 4.89 16.16
N ILE A 151 4.74 4.44 15.80
CA ILE A 151 4.15 3.20 16.31
C ILE A 151 4.93 1.99 15.78
N SER A 152 5.28 1.99 14.49
CA SER A 152 6.08 0.93 13.85
C SER A 152 7.43 0.79 14.53
N PHE A 153 8.10 1.91 14.79
CA PHE A 153 9.36 1.96 15.53
C PHE A 153 9.19 1.45 16.97
N GLY A 154 8.10 1.83 17.65
CA GLY A 154 7.76 1.32 18.98
C GLY A 154 7.56 -0.19 19.04
N ILE A 155 6.89 -0.79 18.03
CA ILE A 155 6.72 -2.24 17.92
C ILE A 155 8.09 -2.92 17.83
N LEU A 156 8.97 -2.45 16.95
CA LEU A 156 10.31 -3.04 16.75
C LEU A 156 11.20 -2.91 17.99
N LEU A 157 11.16 -1.75 18.68
CA LEU A 157 11.88 -1.57 19.93
C LEU A 157 11.38 -2.52 21.02
N LEU A 158 10.06 -2.65 21.17
CA LEU A 158 9.47 -3.54 22.16
C LEU A 158 9.91 -4.98 21.93
N ILE A 159 9.94 -5.41 20.66
CA ILE A 159 10.47 -6.72 20.25
C ILE A 159 11.93 -6.86 20.67
N GLY A 160 12.80 -5.90 20.35
CA GLY A 160 14.22 -5.94 20.73
C GLY A 160 14.43 -6.06 22.25
N VAL A 161 13.63 -5.32 23.04
CA VAL A 161 13.69 -5.40 24.52
C VAL A 161 13.26 -6.78 25.02
N LEU A 162 12.13 -7.31 24.53
CA LEU A 162 11.63 -8.63 24.90
C LEU A 162 12.58 -9.75 24.44
N SER A 163 13.20 -9.59 23.28
CA SER A 163 14.25 -10.48 22.76
C SER A 163 15.40 -10.60 23.76
N GLY A 164 15.94 -9.45 24.19
CA GLY A 164 17.08 -9.39 25.11
C GLY A 164 16.77 -9.92 26.51
N ILE A 165 15.55 -9.72 27.02
CA ILE A 165 15.12 -10.30 28.31
C ILE A 165 15.12 -11.83 28.23
N ASN A 166 14.70 -12.39 27.09
CA ASN A 166 14.51 -13.82 26.92
C ASN A 166 15.75 -14.54 26.33
N ASN A 167 16.83 -13.82 26.01
CA ASN A 167 17.99 -14.32 25.26
C ASN A 167 17.60 -15.02 23.93
N LEU A 168 16.58 -14.47 23.27
CA LEU A 168 16.08 -14.96 21.99
C LEU A 168 16.50 -13.97 20.90
N GLN A 169 17.12 -14.45 19.84
CA GLN A 169 17.46 -13.67 18.66
C GLN A 169 16.40 -13.86 17.58
N ILE A 170 15.89 -12.76 17.05
CA ILE A 170 14.85 -12.78 16.00
C ILE A 170 15.49 -12.42 14.68
N PHE A 171 15.41 -13.35 13.72
CA PHE A 171 15.79 -13.12 12.34
C PHE A 171 14.55 -13.25 11.45
N LEU A 172 14.11 -12.12 10.89
CA LEU A 172 12.82 -11.98 10.19
C LEU A 172 11.66 -12.45 11.08
N PHE A 173 11.13 -13.66 10.90
CA PHE A 173 10.10 -14.24 11.79
C PHE A 173 10.59 -15.47 12.57
N PHE A 174 11.85 -15.86 12.39
CA PHE A 174 12.46 -17.01 13.05
C PHE A 174 13.17 -16.61 14.34
N ILE A 175 13.10 -17.48 15.34
CA ILE A 175 13.72 -17.27 16.64
C ILE A 175 14.86 -18.27 16.83
N ARG A 176 15.99 -17.79 17.33
CA ARG A 176 17.17 -18.58 17.71
C ARG A 176 17.54 -18.29 19.15
N GLN A 177 18.02 -19.28 19.90
CA GLN A 177 18.60 -19.01 21.21
C GLN A 177 19.99 -18.40 21.05
N ALA A 178 20.26 -17.29 21.76
CA ALA A 178 21.59 -16.68 21.75
C ALA A 178 22.60 -17.60 22.46
N GLN A 179 23.84 -17.67 21.94
CA GLN A 179 24.90 -18.44 22.59
C GLN A 179 25.25 -17.81 23.94
N VAL A 180 25.30 -18.65 24.97
CA VAL A 180 25.55 -18.26 26.37
C VAL A 180 27.06 -18.02 26.56
N GLY A 181 27.45 -16.83 27.03
CA GLY A 181 28.86 -16.54 27.33
C GLY A 181 29.21 -15.06 27.56
N GLU A 182 28.34 -14.12 27.16
CA GLU A 182 28.61 -12.67 27.19
C GLU A 182 27.75 -11.95 28.25
N PRO A 183 28.10 -10.71 28.65
CA PRO A 183 27.32 -9.96 29.64
C PRO A 183 25.95 -9.51 29.10
N LEU A 184 24.93 -9.48 29.97
CA LEU A 184 23.53 -9.21 29.63
C LEU A 184 23.29 -8.00 28.70
N TYR A 185 23.99 -6.88 28.92
CA TYR A 185 23.82 -5.66 28.10
C TYR A 185 24.23 -5.86 26.63
N TYR A 186 25.14 -6.79 26.35
CA TYR A 186 25.57 -7.12 24.99
C TYR A 186 24.43 -7.73 24.20
N TYR A 187 23.66 -8.65 24.81
CA TYR A 187 22.51 -9.29 24.17
C TYR A 187 21.41 -8.28 23.82
N PHE A 188 21.07 -7.36 24.74
CA PHE A 188 20.08 -6.31 24.45
C PHE A 188 20.43 -5.46 23.22
N ILE A 189 21.69 -5.02 23.13
CA ILE A 189 22.13 -4.17 22.01
C ILE A 189 22.18 -4.98 20.72
N MET A 190 22.74 -6.19 20.76
CA MET A 190 22.87 -7.03 19.56
C MET A 190 21.51 -7.50 19.05
N ASP A 191 20.57 -7.84 19.92
CA ASP A 191 19.25 -8.30 19.53
C ASP A 191 18.42 -7.15 18.95
N ALA A 192 18.51 -5.95 19.54
CA ALA A 192 17.91 -4.73 18.98
C ALA A 192 18.48 -4.41 17.59
N ILE A 193 19.79 -4.48 17.41
CA ILE A 193 20.42 -4.28 16.09
C ILE A 193 19.94 -5.35 15.10
N THR A 194 19.88 -6.61 15.51
CA THR A 194 19.47 -7.74 14.67
C THR A 194 18.02 -7.61 14.20
N ILE A 195 17.09 -7.15 15.05
CA ILE A 195 15.69 -6.95 14.63
C ILE A 195 15.58 -5.80 13.62
N PHE A 196 16.33 -4.71 13.78
CA PHE A 196 16.33 -3.61 12.80
C PHE A 196 16.95 -4.04 11.47
N ILE A 197 18.04 -4.80 11.48
CA ILE A 197 18.64 -5.37 10.28
C ILE A 197 17.65 -6.32 9.60
N SER A 198 17.02 -7.22 10.35
CA SER A 198 16.01 -8.13 9.83
C SER A 198 14.84 -7.39 9.21
N TYR A 199 14.38 -6.32 9.86
CA TYR A 199 13.31 -5.49 9.35
C TYR A 199 13.67 -4.82 8.02
N PHE A 200 14.90 -4.29 7.94
CA PHE A 200 15.42 -3.70 6.71
C PHE A 200 15.51 -4.73 5.58
N ILE A 201 16.03 -5.94 5.89
CA ILE A 201 16.07 -7.06 4.94
C ILE A 201 14.65 -7.41 4.47
N LEU A 202 13.65 -7.46 5.36
CA LEU A 202 12.26 -7.73 4.98
C LEU A 202 11.74 -6.67 3.99
N ILE A 203 11.94 -5.38 4.27
CA ILE A 203 11.51 -4.29 3.38
C ILE A 203 12.19 -4.42 2.02
N THR A 204 13.51 -4.61 2.00
CA THR A 204 14.28 -4.67 0.75
C THR A 204 13.89 -5.90 -0.07
N THR A 205 13.79 -7.07 0.55
CA THR A 205 13.40 -8.32 -0.13
C THR A 205 11.98 -8.24 -0.67
N THR A 206 11.02 -7.78 0.14
CA THR A 206 9.63 -7.59 -0.31
C THR A 206 9.53 -6.61 -1.47
N GLU A 207 10.27 -5.50 -1.44
CA GLU A 207 10.26 -4.52 -2.54
C GLU A 207 10.88 -5.08 -3.82
N ILE A 208 12.05 -5.74 -3.73
CA ILE A 208 12.73 -6.34 -4.90
C ILE A 208 11.86 -7.42 -5.54
N LEU A 209 11.33 -8.35 -4.73
CA LEU A 209 10.50 -9.44 -5.22
C LEU A 209 9.17 -8.92 -5.78
N SER A 210 8.56 -7.94 -5.13
CA SER A 210 7.33 -7.33 -5.63
C SER A 210 7.57 -6.54 -6.91
N TYR A 211 8.73 -5.90 -7.07
CA TYR A 211 9.12 -5.24 -8.31
C TYR A 211 9.23 -6.26 -9.45
N PHE A 212 9.94 -7.37 -9.21
CA PHE A 212 10.13 -8.41 -10.24
C PHE A 212 8.82 -9.11 -10.63
N ILE A 213 7.94 -9.40 -9.67
CA ILE A 213 6.73 -10.20 -9.89
C ILE A 213 5.54 -9.33 -10.35
N PHE A 214 5.40 -8.12 -9.81
CA PHE A 214 4.24 -7.26 -10.07
C PHE A 214 4.54 -6.03 -10.93
N ASN A 215 5.81 -5.76 -11.25
CA ASN A 215 6.27 -4.60 -12.02
C ASN A 215 5.70 -3.24 -11.52
N ASN A 216 5.45 -3.16 -10.20
CA ASN A 216 4.77 -2.03 -9.58
C ASN A 216 5.75 -1.21 -8.71
N HIS A 217 6.10 -0.02 -9.18
CA HIS A 217 6.86 0.97 -8.43
C HIS A 217 5.92 1.67 -7.44
N ASN A 218 5.90 1.21 -6.19
CA ASN A 218 5.07 1.83 -5.16
C ASN A 218 5.89 2.45 -4.03
N ASN A 219 5.21 3.29 -3.26
CA ASN A 219 5.72 4.13 -2.20
C ASN A 219 6.38 3.31 -1.08
N TRP A 220 7.71 3.20 -1.09
CA TRP A 220 8.52 2.49 -0.06
C TRP A 220 8.19 2.91 1.38
N LYS A 221 7.72 4.14 1.57
CA LYS A 221 7.27 4.67 2.87
C LYS A 221 6.04 3.92 3.42
N LYS A 222 5.12 3.48 2.56
CA LYS A 222 3.95 2.69 2.98
C LYS A 222 4.40 1.31 3.50
N PHE A 223 5.38 0.68 2.84
CA PHE A 223 5.98 -0.58 3.30
C PHE A 223 6.61 -0.45 4.68
N LEU A 224 7.36 0.63 4.90
CA LEU A 224 8.10 0.83 6.15
C LEU A 224 7.20 0.90 7.38
N ASN A 225 5.92 1.26 7.23
CA ASN A 225 4.99 1.26 8.35
C ASN A 225 4.19 -0.04 8.42
N ILE A 226 3.64 -0.47 7.29
CA ILE A 226 2.69 -1.59 7.25
C ILE A 226 3.39 -2.93 7.53
N LEU A 227 4.67 -3.09 7.15
CA LEU A 227 5.45 -4.31 7.42
C LEU A 227 5.82 -4.50 8.89
N SER A 228 5.56 -3.53 9.77
CA SER A 228 5.70 -3.74 11.22
C SER A 228 4.55 -4.56 11.82
N ILE A 229 3.37 -4.58 11.19
CA ILE A 229 2.19 -5.31 11.67
C ILE A 229 2.41 -6.84 11.70
N PRO A 230 3.00 -7.47 10.67
CA PRO A 230 3.37 -8.89 10.70
C PRO A 230 4.21 -9.31 11.91
N TYR A 231 4.97 -8.40 12.53
CA TYR A 231 5.74 -8.72 13.73
C TYR A 231 4.91 -8.82 15.01
N ILE A 232 3.64 -8.41 15.00
CA ILE A 232 2.78 -8.44 16.20
C ILE A 232 2.58 -9.87 16.75
N PRO A 233 2.27 -10.89 15.94
CA PRO A 233 2.27 -12.29 16.40
C PRO A 233 3.56 -12.68 17.14
N ILE A 234 4.72 -12.33 16.60
CA ILE A 234 6.03 -12.62 17.22
C ILE A 234 6.17 -11.88 18.55
N LEU A 235 5.76 -10.61 18.61
CA LEU A 235 5.76 -9.83 19.84
C LEU A 235 4.87 -10.46 20.93
N ILE A 236 3.69 -10.95 20.56
CA ILE A 236 2.77 -11.64 21.48
C ILE A 236 3.42 -12.93 22.00
N TYR A 237 4.03 -13.72 21.11
CA TYR A 237 4.76 -14.94 21.49
C TYR A 237 5.84 -14.64 22.54
N LEU A 238 6.67 -13.61 22.32
CA LEU A 238 7.73 -13.23 23.26
C LEU A 238 7.17 -12.82 24.63
N GLY A 239 6.03 -12.12 24.64
CA GLY A 239 5.34 -11.75 25.88
C GLY A 239 4.85 -12.98 26.64
N ILE A 240 4.22 -13.94 25.94
CA ILE A 240 3.78 -15.21 26.54
C ILE A 240 4.98 -15.99 27.08
N TYR A 241 6.04 -16.12 26.28
CA TYR A 241 7.26 -16.82 26.66
C TYR A 241 7.89 -16.20 27.93
N ALA A 242 8.04 -14.88 27.98
CA ALA A 242 8.58 -14.17 29.15
C ALA A 242 7.76 -14.42 30.43
N ILE A 243 6.44 -14.27 30.35
CA ILE A 243 5.54 -14.49 31.49
C ILE A 243 5.57 -15.95 31.93
N SER A 244 5.55 -16.87 30.98
CA SER A 244 5.53 -18.30 31.26
C SER A 244 6.82 -18.79 31.92
N ASN A 245 7.99 -18.31 31.50
CA ASN A 245 9.26 -18.64 32.15
C ASN A 245 9.36 -18.04 33.56
N LEU A 246 8.72 -16.89 33.80
CA LEU A 246 8.68 -16.27 35.12
C LEU A 246 7.78 -17.04 36.10
N VAL A 247 6.62 -17.51 35.65
CA VAL A 247 5.60 -18.15 36.51
C VAL A 247 5.77 -19.66 36.59
N PHE A 248 6.15 -20.31 35.48
CA PHE A 248 6.19 -21.76 35.31
C PHE A 248 7.49 -22.20 34.59
N PRO A 249 8.65 -22.18 35.27
CA PRO A 249 9.95 -22.47 34.64
C PRO A 249 10.14 -23.92 34.16
N THR A 250 9.20 -24.82 34.45
CA THR A 250 9.26 -26.25 34.11
C THR A 250 8.37 -26.65 32.94
N ILE A 251 7.79 -25.69 32.22
CA ILE A 251 7.01 -25.98 31.00
C ILE A 251 7.92 -26.67 29.97
N ASN A 252 7.40 -27.70 29.31
CA ASN A 252 8.13 -28.45 28.30
C ASN A 252 8.51 -27.53 27.12
N PRO A 253 9.79 -27.47 26.71
CA PRO A 253 10.23 -26.64 25.59
C PRO A 253 9.46 -26.91 24.28
N LEU A 254 9.02 -28.17 24.05
CA LEU A 254 8.23 -28.53 22.87
C LEU A 254 6.93 -27.75 22.75
N PHE A 255 6.32 -27.35 23.87
CA PHE A 255 5.12 -26.53 23.86
C PHE A 255 5.39 -25.16 23.22
N PHE A 256 6.53 -24.54 23.56
CA PHE A 256 6.92 -23.24 23.00
C PHE A 256 7.30 -23.33 21.54
N ASP A 257 7.92 -24.43 21.10
CA ASP A 257 8.24 -24.64 19.67
C ASP A 257 6.97 -24.74 18.82
N ILE A 258 5.97 -25.51 19.29
CA ILE A 258 4.67 -25.61 18.61
C ILE A 258 3.96 -24.26 18.60
N LEU A 259 3.98 -23.56 19.74
CA LEU A 259 3.37 -22.24 19.86
C LEU A 259 4.03 -21.23 18.92
N LEU A 260 5.36 -21.23 18.85
CA LEU A 260 6.14 -20.38 17.94
C LEU A 260 5.73 -20.60 16.48
N LEU A 261 5.62 -21.87 16.06
CA LEU A 261 5.21 -22.20 14.70
C LEU A 261 3.83 -21.63 14.35
N LEU A 262 2.87 -21.69 15.29
CA LEU A 262 1.55 -21.09 15.10
C LEU A 262 1.62 -19.56 14.91
N PHE A 263 2.43 -18.87 15.73
CA PHE A 263 2.62 -17.42 15.62
C PHE A 263 3.39 -17.03 14.35
N GLN A 264 4.30 -17.86 13.87
CA GLN A 264 5.00 -17.67 12.59
C GLN A 264 4.07 -17.78 11.40
N VAL A 265 3.24 -18.82 11.35
CA VAL A 265 2.20 -18.96 10.31
C VAL A 265 1.26 -17.76 10.34
N TRP A 266 0.88 -17.29 11.53
CA TRP A 266 0.06 -16.09 11.65
C TRP A 266 0.78 -14.84 11.12
N SER A 267 2.05 -14.64 11.46
CA SER A 267 2.88 -13.56 10.91
C SER A 267 2.92 -13.59 9.38
N MET A 268 3.10 -14.77 8.78
CA MET A 268 3.14 -14.95 7.32
C MET A 268 1.82 -14.56 6.66
N ILE A 269 0.67 -14.90 7.27
CA ILE A 269 -0.66 -14.49 6.78
C ILE A 269 -0.81 -12.96 6.82
N LEU A 270 -0.35 -12.33 7.90
CA LEU A 270 -0.37 -10.86 8.00
C LEU A 270 0.60 -10.21 7.01
N LEU A 271 1.76 -10.82 6.74
CA LEU A 271 2.69 -10.36 5.71
C LEU A 271 2.04 -10.40 4.33
N ALA A 272 1.36 -11.50 3.99
CA ALA A 272 0.60 -11.61 2.76
C ALA A 272 -0.43 -10.48 2.61
N LYS A 273 -1.16 -10.17 3.70
CA LYS A 273 -2.12 -9.06 3.73
C LYS A 273 -1.44 -7.70 3.59
N ALA A 274 -0.29 -7.50 4.24
CA ALA A 274 0.52 -6.28 4.10
C ALA A 274 0.92 -6.04 2.64
N ILE A 275 1.39 -7.09 1.95
CA ILE A 275 1.78 -7.03 0.53
C ILE A 275 0.56 -6.74 -0.35
N SER A 276 -0.57 -7.41 -0.09
CA SER A 276 -1.87 -7.20 -0.77
C SER A 276 -2.26 -5.72 -0.75
N ILE A 277 -2.27 -5.11 0.44
CA ILE A 277 -2.66 -3.71 0.65
C ILE A 277 -1.66 -2.76 0.02
N VAL A 278 -0.36 -2.98 0.21
CA VAL A 278 0.66 -2.05 -0.25
C VAL A 278 0.83 -2.11 -1.76
N LYS A 279 0.83 -3.29 -2.38
CA LYS A 279 1.02 -3.42 -3.84
C LYS A 279 -0.29 -3.46 -4.63
N LEU A 280 -1.44 -3.39 -3.96
CA LEU A 280 -2.78 -3.47 -4.57
C LEU A 280 -2.93 -4.71 -5.44
N VAL A 281 -2.47 -5.85 -4.93
CA VAL A 281 -2.57 -7.16 -5.57
C VAL A 281 -3.54 -8.03 -4.79
N LYS A 282 -4.12 -9.06 -5.43
CA LYS A 282 -4.98 -10.02 -4.72
C LYS A 282 -4.23 -10.72 -3.58
N PHE A 283 -4.94 -11.07 -2.52
CA PHE A 283 -4.36 -11.72 -1.33
C PHE A 283 -3.58 -12.99 -1.67
N GLU A 284 -4.04 -13.80 -2.62
CA GLU A 284 -3.38 -15.03 -3.04
C GLU A 284 -1.98 -14.74 -3.61
N ARG A 285 -1.84 -13.65 -4.38
CA ARG A 285 -0.55 -13.22 -4.93
C ARG A 285 0.39 -12.70 -3.84
N GLY A 286 -0.16 -11.98 -2.87
CA GLY A 286 0.59 -11.57 -1.67
C GLY A 286 1.06 -12.77 -0.85
N LEU A 287 0.23 -13.81 -0.74
CA LEU A 287 0.53 -15.05 -0.01
C LEU A 287 1.63 -15.86 -0.69
N LEU A 288 1.62 -15.97 -2.01
CA LEU A 288 2.73 -16.58 -2.76
C LEU A 288 4.06 -15.88 -2.48
N LEU A 289 4.07 -14.55 -2.44
CA LEU A 289 5.26 -13.76 -2.13
C LEU A 289 5.72 -13.99 -0.68
N ALA A 290 4.77 -13.99 0.27
CA ALA A 290 5.06 -14.21 1.69
C ALA A 290 5.68 -15.59 1.93
N ILE A 291 5.13 -16.64 1.31
CA ILE A 291 5.69 -18.01 1.36
C ILE A 291 7.10 -18.05 0.78
N LEU A 292 7.34 -17.37 -0.34
CA LEU A 292 8.66 -17.35 -0.97
C LEU A 292 9.70 -16.68 -0.06
N ILE A 293 9.33 -15.57 0.59
CA ILE A 293 10.20 -14.89 1.56
C ILE A 293 10.45 -15.78 2.78
N ASP A 294 9.41 -16.41 3.33
CA ASP A 294 9.52 -17.26 4.50
C ASP A 294 10.39 -18.50 4.23
N TYR A 295 10.17 -19.17 3.09
CA TYR A 295 10.99 -20.29 2.65
C TYR A 295 12.45 -19.89 2.39
N GLY A 296 12.68 -18.75 1.73
CA GLY A 296 14.03 -18.22 1.53
C GLY A 296 14.74 -17.95 2.86
N THR A 297 13.99 -17.43 3.84
CA THR A 297 14.48 -17.19 5.20
C THR A 297 14.82 -18.49 5.91
N PHE A 298 13.93 -19.48 5.83
CA PHE A 298 14.14 -20.80 6.43
C PHE A 298 15.42 -21.45 5.87
N MET A 299 15.65 -21.35 4.56
CA MET A 299 16.89 -21.85 3.95
C MET A 299 18.13 -21.13 4.45
N ILE A 300 18.09 -19.81 4.59
CA ILE A 300 19.20 -19.03 5.16
C ILE A 300 19.46 -19.46 6.60
N MET A 301 18.40 -19.62 7.41
CA MET A 301 18.49 -20.08 8.80
C MET A 301 19.09 -21.48 8.90
N LEU A 302 18.71 -22.42 8.02
CA LEU A 302 19.32 -23.76 7.97
C LEU A 302 20.82 -23.71 7.66
N ILE A 303 21.23 -22.85 6.73
CA ILE A 303 22.65 -22.68 6.38
C ILE A 303 23.41 -22.07 7.56
N MET A 304 22.83 -21.07 8.24
CA MET A 304 23.43 -20.40 9.40
C MET A 304 23.50 -21.29 10.64
N ASN A 305 22.58 -22.25 10.79
CA ASN A 305 22.49 -23.14 11.95
C ASN A 305 23.18 -24.50 11.72
N ASN A 306 23.96 -24.63 10.64
CA ASN A 306 24.64 -25.88 10.32
C ASN A 306 25.84 -26.06 11.27
N PRO A 307 25.87 -27.09 12.14
CA PRO A 307 26.88 -27.24 13.20
C PRO A 307 28.29 -27.60 12.71
N TYR A 308 28.50 -27.69 11.38
CA TYR A 308 29.79 -27.97 10.75
C TYR A 308 30.52 -26.72 10.25
N ARG A 309 30.13 -25.53 10.75
CA ARG A 309 30.88 -24.28 10.63
C ARG A 309 31.03 -23.62 12.00
#